data_AF-A0A2M6GIZ0-F1
#
_entry.id   AF-A0A2M6GIZ0-F1
#
_cell.length_a   1.000
_cell.length_b   1.000
_cell.length_c   1.000
_cell.angle_alpha   90.00
_cell.angle_beta   90.00
_cell.angle_gamma   90.00
#
_symmetry.space_group_name_H-M   'P 1'
#
loop_
_entity.id
_entity.type
_entity.pdbx_description
1 polymer ?
#
loop_
_entity_poly.entity_id
_entity_poly.type
_entity_poly.pdbx_seq_one_letter_code
_entity_poly.pdbx_strand_id
1 'polypeptide(L)'
;MSEQNNKALVLFSGGQDSTTCLYWAKKQFNTVEALGFRYGQKHDVELRQAEIIAAQAQVPFRVLDITGMLQGSALTEHDKAMAAPHELNENLPASFVPGRNAVFLTIATS
;
A
#
# COMPACT_ATOMS: atom_id res chain seq x y z
N MET A 1 15.30 11.37 -27.11
CA MET A 1 15.22 11.21 -25.64
C MET A 1 15.42 9.75 -25.34
N SER A 2 16.42 9.41 -24.54
CA SER A 2 16.90 8.05 -24.30
C SER A 2 15.83 7.15 -23.66
N GLU A 3 15.62 5.96 -24.22
CA GLU A 3 14.74 4.86 -23.76
C GLU A 3 15.22 4.21 -22.44
N GLN A 4 15.61 5.00 -21.45
CA GLN A 4 16.00 4.50 -20.14
C GLN A 4 14.86 4.82 -19.17
N ASN A 5 14.10 3.78 -18.78
CA ASN A 5 12.99 3.77 -17.81
C ASN A 5 11.56 4.07 -18.29
N ASN A 6 11.06 3.37 -19.31
CA ASN A 6 9.61 3.28 -19.54
C ASN A 6 8.93 2.19 -18.69
N LYS A 7 9.18 2.22 -17.38
CA LYS A 7 8.65 1.25 -16.41
C LYS A 7 7.99 1.99 -15.24
N ALA A 8 6.93 1.41 -14.68
CA ALA A 8 6.25 1.94 -13.51
C ALA A 8 6.01 0.83 -12.47
N LEU A 9 6.20 1.19 -11.19
CA LEU A 9 5.79 0.39 -10.05
C LEU A 9 4.61 1.10 -9.38
N VAL A 10 3.49 0.41 -9.22
CA VAL A 10 2.27 0.95 -8.61
C VAL A 10 2.11 0.37 -7.20
N LEU A 11 2.10 1.22 -6.18
CA LEU A 11 1.73 0.80 -4.83
C LEU A 11 0.24 0.51 -4.81
N PHE A 12 -0.10 -0.77 -4.67
CA PHE A 12 -1.40 -1.28 -5.06
C PHE A 12 -2.11 -1.95 -3.89
N SER A 13 -3.21 -1.33 -3.45
CA SER A 13 -4.07 -1.81 -2.36
C SER A 13 -5.33 -2.52 -2.83
N GLY A 14 -5.67 -2.46 -4.12
CA GLY A 14 -6.94 -2.95 -4.66
C GLY A 14 -8.14 -2.01 -4.46
N GLY A 15 -7.94 -0.86 -3.79
CA GLY A 15 -8.94 0.19 -3.67
C GLY A 15 -9.18 0.95 -4.99
N GLN A 16 -10.21 1.80 -5.01
CA GLN A 16 -10.60 2.57 -6.20
C GLN A 16 -9.46 3.42 -6.77
N ASP A 17 -8.77 4.18 -5.92
CA ASP A 17 -7.72 5.10 -6.34
C ASP A 17 -6.50 4.36 -6.88
N SER A 18 -6.02 3.33 -6.15
CA SER A 18 -4.87 2.55 -6.59
C SER A 18 -5.16 1.72 -7.84
N THR A 19 -6.41 1.28 -8.03
CA THR A 19 -6.88 0.63 -9.27
C THR A 19 -6.91 1.60 -10.44
N THR A 20 -7.37 2.83 -10.21
CA THR A 20 -7.35 3.88 -11.23
C THR A 20 -5.92 4.18 -11.66
N CYS A 21 -5.00 4.31 -10.70
CA CYS A 21 -3.57 4.49 -10.97
C CYS A 21 -2.96 3.32 -11.75
N LEU A 22 -3.33 2.07 -11.42
CA LEU A 22 -2.85 0.88 -12.14
C LEU A 22 -3.22 0.92 -13.63
N TYR A 23 -4.50 1.16 -13.94
CA TYR A 23 -4.96 1.22 -15.32
C TYR A 23 -4.46 2.46 -16.06
N TRP A 24 -4.28 3.57 -15.36
CA TRP A 24 -3.64 4.75 -15.94
C TRP A 24 -2.18 4.46 -16.29
N ALA A 25 -1.40 3.85 -15.38
CA ALA A 25 0.00 3.51 -15.62
C ALA A 25 0.14 2.56 -16.82
N LYS A 26 -0.75 1.57 -16.97
CA LYS A 26 -0.77 0.68 -18.15
C LYS A 26 -0.90 1.41 -19.49
N LYS A 27 -1.53 2.59 -19.52
CA LYS A 27 -1.67 3.40 -20.73
C LYS A 27 -0.45 4.26 -21.01
N GLN A 28 0.34 4.57 -19.99
CA GLN A 28 1.47 5.50 -20.08
C GLN A 28 2.83 4.81 -20.18
N PHE A 29 2.97 3.61 -19.60
CA PHE A 29 4.25 2.92 -19.47
C PHE A 29 4.28 1.58 -20.19
N ASN A 30 5.44 1.21 -20.73
CA ASN A 30 5.64 -0.07 -21.45
C ASN A 30 5.63 -1.27 -20.50
N THR A 31 6.10 -1.09 -19.27
CA THR A 31 6.10 -2.15 -18.24
C THR A 31 5.50 -1.59 -16.97
N VAL A 32 4.56 -2.32 -16.39
CA VAL A 32 3.94 -1.98 -15.11
C VAL A 32 4.03 -3.19 -14.19
N GLU A 33 4.42 -2.95 -12.95
CA GLU A 33 4.38 -3.91 -11.85
C GLU A 33 3.55 -3.30 -10.69
N ALA A 34 2.95 -4.15 -9.87
CA ALA A 34 2.14 -3.75 -8.73
C ALA A 34 2.72 -4.32 -7.42
N LEU A 35 2.73 -3.50 -6.38
CA LEU A 35 3.29 -3.83 -5.07
C LEU A 35 2.28 -3.55 -3.95
N GLY A 36 1.83 -4.60 -3.27
CA GLY A 36 1.02 -4.51 -2.06
C GLY A 36 1.87 -4.64 -0.81
N PHE A 37 1.34 -4.16 0.32
CA PHE A 37 1.99 -4.31 1.63
C PHE A 37 1.06 -5.06 2.60
N ARG A 38 1.62 -6.04 3.31
CA ARG A 38 1.01 -6.67 4.48
C ARG A 38 1.71 -6.13 5.72
N TYR A 39 0.95 -5.51 6.62
CA TYR A 39 1.50 -4.85 7.81
C TYR A 39 0.67 -5.06 9.08
N GLY A 40 -0.10 -6.16 9.14
CA GLY A 40 -0.99 -6.47 10.28
C GLY A 40 -2.43 -5.99 10.14
N GLN A 41 -2.82 -5.43 8.99
CA GLN A 41 -4.20 -5.00 8.74
C GLN A 41 -5.24 -6.12 9.02
N LYS A 42 -6.35 -5.75 9.67
CA LYS A 42 -7.35 -6.68 10.24
C LYS A 42 -8.09 -7.55 9.22
N HIS A 43 -8.13 -7.13 7.95
CA HIS A 43 -8.86 -7.82 6.89
C HIS A 43 -7.93 -8.13 5.72
N ASP A 44 -7.57 -9.41 5.56
CA ASP A 44 -6.84 -9.92 4.38
C ASP A 44 -7.65 -9.84 3.08
N VAL A 45 -8.95 -9.51 3.16
CA VAL A 45 -9.84 -9.43 2.00
C VAL A 45 -9.36 -8.38 0.99
N GLU A 46 -8.75 -7.29 1.46
CA GLU A 46 -8.25 -6.20 0.61
C GLU A 46 -7.10 -6.68 -0.28
N LEU A 47 -6.12 -7.40 0.29
CA LEU A 47 -5.01 -7.98 -0.47
C LEU A 47 -5.49 -9.03 -1.47
N ARG A 48 -6.48 -9.84 -1.11
CA ARG A 48 -7.07 -10.81 -2.03
C ARG A 48 -7.78 -10.13 -3.21
N GLN A 49 -8.50 -9.03 -2.96
CA GLN A 49 -9.10 -8.26 -4.04
C GLN A 49 -8.04 -7.60 -4.93
N ALA A 50 -6.96 -7.06 -4.34
CA ALA A 50 -5.83 -6.54 -5.11
C ALA A 50 -5.23 -7.62 -6.02
N GLU A 51 -5.02 -8.85 -5.53
CA GLU A 51 -4.52 -9.95 -6.34
C GLU A 51 -5.44 -10.28 -7.54
N ILE A 52 -6.76 -10.34 -7.31
CA ILE A 52 -7.75 -10.57 -8.37
C ILE A 52 -7.71 -9.45 -9.41
N ILE A 53 -7.71 -8.19 -8.98
CA ILE A 53 -7.71 -7.04 -9.89
C ILE A 53 -6.41 -6.98 -10.70
N ALA A 54 -5.26 -7.24 -10.07
CA ALA A 54 -3.98 -7.26 -10.78
C ALA A 54 -3.90 -8.39 -11.81
N ALA A 55 -4.43 -9.57 -11.48
CA ALA A 55 -4.54 -10.69 -12.42
C ALA A 55 -5.44 -10.34 -13.61
N GLN A 56 -6.61 -9.72 -13.37
CA GLN A 56 -7.49 -9.21 -14.43
C GLN A 56 -6.81 -8.15 -15.29
N ALA A 57 -6.04 -7.27 -14.67
CA ALA A 57 -5.24 -6.27 -15.35
C ALA A 57 -4.00 -6.85 -16.05
N GLN A 58 -3.69 -8.14 -15.88
CA GLN A 58 -2.48 -8.80 -16.39
C GLN A 58 -1.19 -8.07 -15.97
N VAL A 59 -1.15 -7.60 -14.73
CA VAL A 59 0.01 -6.91 -14.14
C VAL A 59 0.62 -7.81 -13.06
N PRO A 60 1.95 -8.05 -13.09
CA PRO A 60 2.62 -8.76 -12.00
C PRO A 60 2.36 -8.08 -10.66
N PHE A 61 1.89 -8.85 -9.68
CA PHE A 61 1.60 -8.35 -8.34
C PHE A 61 2.44 -9.08 -7.30
N ARG A 62 3.12 -8.31 -6.45
CA ARG A 62 3.89 -8.82 -5.32
C ARG A 62 3.37 -8.19 -4.04
N VAL A 63 3.39 -8.96 -2.96
CA VAL A 63 3.05 -8.47 -1.62
C VAL A 63 4.31 -8.55 -0.76
N LEU A 64 4.69 -7.41 -0.18
CA LEU A 64 5.75 -7.37 0.83
C LEU A 64 5.14 -7.44 2.22
N ASP A 65 5.60 -8.41 3.01
CA ASP A 65 5.25 -8.51 4.41
C ASP A 65 6.22 -7.68 5.25
N ILE A 66 5.70 -6.60 5.82
CA ILE A 66 6.44 -5.65 6.65
C ILE A 66 5.89 -5.64 8.09
N THR A 67 5.08 -6.64 8.46
CA THR A 67 4.45 -6.74 9.78
C THR A 67 5.49 -6.66 10.90
N GLY A 68 6.65 -7.31 10.74
CA GLY A 68 7.75 -7.25 11.69
C GLY A 68 8.49 -5.92 11.77
N MET A 69 8.47 -5.11 10.70
CA MET A 69 9.14 -3.79 10.67
C MET A 69 8.32 -2.71 11.38
N LEU A 70 7.04 -2.97 11.62
CA LEU A 70 6.08 -2.02 12.18
C LEU A 70 5.59 -2.44 13.57
N GLN A 71 6.17 -3.49 14.17
CA GLN A 71 5.87 -3.91 15.54
C GLN A 71 6.13 -2.76 16.54
N GLY A 72 5.12 -2.43 17.35
CA GLY A 72 5.16 -1.32 18.30
C GLY A 72 4.80 0.06 17.71
N SER A 73 4.32 0.12 16.47
CA SER A 73 3.74 1.32 15.88
C SER A 73 2.20 1.27 15.94
N ALA A 74 1.54 2.42 15.82
CA ALA A 74 0.09 2.50 15.70
C ALA A 74 -0.51 1.69 14.52
N LEU A 75 0.33 1.18 13.59
CA LEU A 75 -0.11 0.26 12.52
C LEU A 75 -0.38 -1.16 13.03
N THR A 76 0.27 -1.57 14.12
CA THR A 76 0.23 -2.94 14.66
C THR A 76 -0.43 -3.05 16.05
N GLU A 77 -0.55 -1.94 16.78
CA GLU A 77 -1.28 -1.92 18.06
C GLU A 77 -2.80 -1.80 17.82
N HIS A 78 -3.46 -2.95 17.74
CA HIS A 78 -4.90 -3.05 17.47
C HIS A 78 -5.81 -2.99 18.72
N ASP A 79 -5.24 -2.89 19.92
CA ASP A 79 -5.98 -3.00 21.19
C ASP A 79 -6.37 -1.64 21.82
N LYS A 80 -5.84 -0.52 21.34
CA LYS A 80 -6.37 0.80 21.73
C LYS A 80 -7.64 1.03 20.92
N ALA A 81 -8.77 1.15 21.61
CA ALA A 81 -10.08 1.41 21.00
C ALA A 81 -9.93 2.40 19.83
N MET A 82 -10.27 2.02 18.61
CA MET A 82 -9.93 2.78 17.39
C MET A 82 -10.49 4.22 17.37
N ALA A 83 -11.49 4.50 18.21
CA ALA A 83 -12.08 5.82 18.42
C ALA A 83 -11.43 6.62 19.57
N ALA A 84 -10.44 6.05 20.25
CA ALA A 84 -9.69 6.77 21.27
C ALA A 84 -8.88 7.90 20.62
N PRO A 85 -8.72 9.03 21.31
CA PRO A 85 -7.86 10.12 20.85
C PRO A 85 -6.42 9.63 20.67
N HIS A 86 -5.77 10.02 19.58
CA HIS A 86 -4.37 9.70 19.32
C HIS A 86 -3.47 10.42 20.32
N GLU A 87 -2.43 9.74 20.84
CA GLU A 87 -1.57 10.26 21.92
C GLU A 87 -0.86 11.58 21.58
N LEU A 88 -0.51 11.77 20.30
CA LEU A 88 0.10 13.01 19.79
C LEU A 88 -0.91 14.10 19.40
N ASN A 89 -2.18 13.78 19.18
CA ASN A 89 -3.20 14.74 18.76
C ASN A 89 -4.60 14.17 19.03
N GLU A 90 -5.31 14.76 20.00
CA GLU A 90 -6.61 14.27 20.42
C GLU A 90 -7.69 14.33 19.32
N ASN A 91 -7.48 15.12 18.26
CA ASN A 91 -8.39 15.21 17.11
C ASN A 91 -8.18 14.10 16.07
N LEU A 92 -7.14 13.27 16.22
CA LEU A 92 -6.87 12.16 15.32
C LEU A 92 -7.30 10.85 15.98
N PRO A 93 -7.84 9.88 15.22
CA PRO A 93 -8.15 8.57 15.76
C PRO A 93 -6.84 7.85 16.13
N ALA A 94 -6.87 6.99 17.15
CA ALA A 94 -5.73 6.15 17.53
C ALA A 94 -5.23 5.26 16.37
N SER A 95 -6.05 5.03 15.33
CA SER A 95 -5.67 4.34 14.10
C SER A 95 -4.89 5.19 13.10
N PHE A 96 -4.68 6.49 13.37
CA PHE A 96 -3.86 7.36 12.53
C PHE A 96 -2.40 6.99 12.72
N VAL A 97 -1.68 6.78 11.61
CA VAL A 97 -0.26 6.48 11.66
C VAL A 97 0.51 7.54 10.89
N PRO A 98 1.27 8.39 11.61
CA PRO A 98 2.14 9.37 10.97
C PRO A 98 3.13 8.68 10.03
N GLY A 99 3.30 9.22 8.82
CA GLY A 99 4.38 8.80 7.92
C GLY A 99 4.23 7.44 7.23
N ARG A 100 3.11 6.72 7.39
CA ARG A 100 2.87 5.40 6.76
C ARG A 100 3.21 5.38 5.26
N ASN A 101 2.70 6.36 4.51
CA ASN A 101 2.92 6.42 3.06
C ASN A 101 4.39 6.73 2.71
N ALA A 102 5.09 7.49 3.56
CA ALA A 102 6.51 7.75 3.37
C ALA A 102 7.32 6.44 3.54
N VAL A 103 6.99 5.63 4.55
CA VAL A 103 7.60 4.30 4.73
C VAL A 103 7.37 3.42 3.49
N PHE A 104 6.13 3.34 2.99
CA PHE A 104 5.83 2.55 1.79
C PHE A 104 6.62 3.00 0.57
N LEU A 105 6.74 4.32 0.37
CA LEU A 105 7.54 4.89 -0.72
C LEU A 105 9.03 4.56 -0.56
N THR A 106 9.60 4.72 0.64
CA THR A 106 11.01 4.39 0.90
C THR A 106 11.31 2.92 0.59
N ILE A 107 10.43 2.01 1.02
CA ILE A 107 10.58 0.58 0.74
C ILE A 107 10.49 0.30 -0.76
N ALA A 108 9.56 0.95 -1.47
CA ALA A 108 9.37 0.75 -2.89
C ALA A 108 10.52 1.29 -3.77
N THR A 109 11.28 2.25 -3.27
CA THR A 109 12.45 2.83 -3.96
C THR A 109 13.78 2.14 -3.63
N SER A 110 13.78 1.20 -2.69
CA SER A 110 14.98 0.46 -2.25
C SER A 110 15.21 -0.78 -3.10
#